data_AF-A0A6J7H8U6-F1
#
_entry.id   AF-A0A6J7H8U6-F1
#
_cell.length_a   1.000
_cell.length_b   1.000
_cell.length_c   1.000
_cell.angle_alpha   90.00
_cell.angle_beta   90.00
_cell.angle_gamma   90.00
#
_symmetry.space_group_name_H-M   'P 1'
#
loop_
_entity.id
_entity.type
_entity.pdbx_description
1 polymer ?
#
loop_
_entity_poly.entity_id
_entity_poly.type
_entity_poly.pdbx_seq_one_letter_code
_entity_poly.pdbx_strand_id
1 'polypeptide(L)'
;MIKNVGDEVMFSAQTPEDAAHIALDLQDAFDEQEDMPDLRVGLAWGPVLARYGDLYGSVVNIAARLTSSANPGTILVDTVMTDELRHDSEFYLKSVRSLRVKGFHKLKPHRLKRNKRTGQRSEE
;
A
#
# COMPACT_ATOMS: atom_id res chain seq x y z
N MET A 1 -10.46 7.48 -6.56
CA MET A 1 -11.11 6.70 -7.66
C MET A 1 -11.01 5.23 -7.29
N ILE A 2 -11.98 4.39 -7.67
CA ILE A 2 -11.90 2.92 -7.52
C ILE A 2 -12.22 2.30 -8.89
N LYS A 3 -11.45 1.30 -9.31
CA LYS A 3 -11.76 0.46 -10.48
C LYS A 3 -11.36 -0.99 -10.25
N ASN A 4 -12.08 -1.91 -10.89
CA ASN A 4 -11.71 -3.32 -10.90
C ASN A 4 -10.77 -3.61 -12.07
N VAL A 5 -9.78 -4.47 -11.84
CA VAL A 5 -8.78 -4.92 -12.81
C VAL A 5 -8.72 -6.44 -12.74
N GLY A 6 -9.68 -7.10 -13.40
CA GLY A 6 -9.87 -8.54 -13.21
C GLY A 6 -10.40 -8.83 -11.81
N ASP A 7 -9.65 -9.64 -11.05
CA ASP A 7 -9.88 -9.96 -9.63
C ASP A 7 -9.24 -8.95 -8.67
N GLU A 8 -8.43 -8.02 -9.18
CA GLU A 8 -7.82 -6.95 -8.38
C GLU A 8 -8.72 -5.71 -8.31
N VAL A 9 -8.58 -4.94 -7.24
CA VAL A 9 -9.15 -3.59 -7.12
C VAL A 9 -8.02 -2.57 -7.08
N MET A 10 -8.12 -1.54 -7.90
CA MET A 10 -7.25 -0.37 -7.86
C MET A 10 -8.01 0.80 -7.27
N PHE A 11 -7.43 1.45 -6.27
CA PHE A 11 -7.96 2.68 -5.69
C PHE A 11 -6.94 3.83 -5.72
N SER A 12 -7.42 5.05 -5.53
CA SER A 12 -6.59 6.24 -5.35
C SER A 12 -7.15 7.14 -4.25
N ALA A 13 -6.26 7.73 -3.46
CA ALA A 13 -6.55 8.68 -2.40
C ALA A 13 -5.86 10.03 -2.66
N GLN A 14 -6.26 11.06 -1.91
CA GLN A 14 -5.70 12.42 -2.02
C GLN A 14 -4.48 12.64 -1.14
N THR A 15 -4.25 11.78 -0.15
CA THR A 15 -3.11 11.84 0.77
C THR A 15 -2.48 10.45 0.92
N PRO A 16 -1.18 10.36 1.24
CA PRO A 16 -0.54 9.07 1.52
C PRO A 16 -1.11 8.40 2.78
N GLU A 17 -1.54 9.17 3.78
CA GLU A 17 -2.16 8.69 5.02
C GLU A 17 -3.51 8.01 4.72
N ASP A 18 -4.39 8.65 3.95
CA ASP A 18 -5.68 8.06 3.58
C ASP A 18 -5.47 6.74 2.81
N ALA A 19 -4.49 6.69 1.91
CA ALA A 19 -4.17 5.48 1.18
C ALA A 19 -3.66 4.36 2.11
N ALA A 20 -2.85 4.71 3.11
CA ALA A 20 -2.36 3.79 4.12
C ALA A 20 -3.50 3.25 4.99
N HIS A 21 -4.40 4.11 5.47
CA HIS A 21 -5.56 3.70 6.26
C HIS A 21 -6.47 2.77 5.47
N ILE A 22 -6.85 3.13 4.24
CA ILE A 22 -7.70 2.28 3.40
C ILE A 22 -7.07 0.88 3.24
N ALA A 23 -5.77 0.80 2.99
CA ALA A 23 -5.09 -0.49 2.84
C ALA A 23 -5.05 -1.30 4.13
N LEU A 24 -4.82 -0.65 5.27
CA LEU A 24 -4.81 -1.30 6.59
C LEU A 24 -6.20 -1.78 6.98
N ASP A 25 -7.23 -0.95 6.80
CA ASP A 25 -8.63 -1.29 7.08
C ASP A 25 -9.10 -2.45 6.19
N LEU A 26 -8.71 -2.46 4.91
CA LEU A 26 -9.02 -3.59 4.02
C LEU A 26 -8.32 -4.88 4.45
N GLN A 27 -7.05 -4.80 4.85
CA GLN A 27 -6.33 -5.97 5.34
C GLN A 27 -6.98 -6.52 6.62
N ASP A 28 -7.29 -5.64 7.57
CA ASP A 28 -7.93 -6.01 8.84
C ASP A 28 -9.31 -6.67 8.58
N ALA A 29 -10.14 -6.09 7.69
CA ALA A 29 -11.46 -6.62 7.37
C ALA A 29 -11.44 -7.98 6.66
N PHE A 30 -10.38 -8.29 5.90
CA PHE A 30 -10.21 -9.59 5.25
C PHE A 30 -9.62 -10.62 6.21
N ASP A 31 -8.67 -10.22 7.06
CA ASP A 31 -8.08 -11.08 8.08
C ASP A 31 -9.13 -11.54 9.13
N GLU A 32 -10.20 -10.76 9.34
CA GLU A 32 -11.33 -11.11 10.22
C GLU A 32 -12.29 -12.17 9.65
N GLN A 33 -12.22 -12.48 8.34
CA GLN A 33 -13.13 -13.43 7.69
C GLN A 33 -12.43 -14.76 7.39
N GLU A 34 -12.87 -15.85 8.03
CA GLU A 34 -12.25 -17.18 7.88
C GLU A 34 -12.22 -17.71 6.43
N ASP A 35 -13.20 -17.34 5.61
CA ASP A 35 -13.36 -17.84 4.22
C ASP A 35 -12.77 -16.91 3.16
N MET A 36 -12.15 -15.79 3.55
CA MET A 36 -11.54 -14.85 2.60
C MET A 36 -10.07 -15.17 2.34
N PRO A 37 -9.58 -15.03 1.10
CA PRO A 37 -8.16 -15.15 0.82
C PRO A 37 -7.40 -13.94 1.38
N ASP A 38 -6.20 -14.21 1.88
CA ASP A 38 -5.24 -13.19 2.29
C ASP A 38 -4.99 -12.14 1.19
N LEU A 39 -5.26 -10.88 1.50
CA LEU A 39 -4.98 -9.78 0.58
C LEU A 39 -3.49 -9.56 0.35
N ARG A 40 -3.17 -9.09 -0.86
CA ARG A 40 -1.86 -8.56 -1.24
C ARG A 40 -2.08 -7.12 -1.66
N VAL A 41 -1.39 -6.19 -1.00
CA VAL A 41 -1.58 -4.76 -1.27
C VAL A 41 -0.25 -4.11 -1.63
N GLY A 42 -0.25 -3.35 -2.72
CA GLY A 42 0.85 -2.51 -3.15
C GLY A 42 0.42 -1.06 -3.25
N LEU A 43 1.11 -0.15 -2.56
CA LEU A 43 0.86 1.28 -2.60
C LEU A 43 2.10 2.02 -3.09
N ALA A 44 1.88 3.08 -3.86
CA ALA A 44 2.93 3.98 -4.30
C ALA A 44 2.41 5.41 -4.34
N TRP A 45 3.28 6.37 -4.05
CA TRP A 45 2.93 7.79 -4.02
C TRP A 45 3.63 8.57 -5.11
N GLY A 46 2.92 9.48 -5.78
CA GLY A 46 3.48 10.30 -6.85
C GLY A 46 2.47 10.82 -7.86
N PRO A 47 2.93 11.59 -8.86
CA PRO A 47 2.07 12.23 -9.85
C PRO A 47 1.38 11.19 -10.75
N VAL A 48 0.11 11.45 -11.03
CA VAL A 48 -0.71 10.67 -11.97
C VAL A 48 -1.36 11.59 -13.00
N LEU A 49 -1.56 11.06 -14.19
CA LEU A 49 -2.44 11.65 -15.20
C LEU A 49 -3.78 10.92 -15.17
N ALA A 50 -4.86 11.64 -14.87
CA ALA A 50 -6.21 11.13 -14.99
C ALA A 50 -6.75 11.40 -16.40
N ARG A 51 -7.07 10.35 -17.16
CA ARG A 51 -7.70 10.45 -18.49
C ARG A 51 -8.59 9.26 -18.78
N TYR A 52 -9.69 9.51 -19.50
CA TYR A 52 -10.63 8.47 -19.94
C TYR A 52 -11.13 7.56 -18.81
N GLY A 53 -11.28 8.12 -17.60
CA GLY A 53 -11.66 7.35 -16.43
C GLY A 53 -10.59 6.39 -15.93
N ASP A 54 -9.31 6.64 -16.24
CA ASP A 54 -8.17 5.85 -15.78
C ASP A 54 -7.00 6.74 -15.30
N LEU A 55 -6.09 6.14 -14.53
CA LEU A 55 -4.86 6.74 -14.03
C LEU A 55 -3.64 6.17 -14.74
N TYR A 56 -2.77 7.07 -15.20
CA TYR A 56 -1.53 6.74 -15.88
C TYR A 56 -0.33 7.35 -15.16
N GLY A 57 0.78 6.62 -15.16
CA GLY A 57 2.04 7.09 -14.58
C GLY A 57 2.94 5.94 -14.16
N SER A 58 4.21 6.24 -13.89
CA SER A 58 5.14 5.27 -13.30
C SER A 58 4.64 4.78 -11.94
N VAL A 59 4.01 5.65 -11.14
CA VAL A 59 3.46 5.32 -9.81
C VAL A 59 2.42 4.19 -9.87
N VAL A 60 1.54 4.19 -10.89
CA VAL A 60 0.54 3.13 -11.09
C VAL A 60 1.22 1.79 -11.38
N ASN A 61 2.27 1.82 -12.22
CA ASN A 61 3.06 0.63 -12.51
C ASN A 61 3.81 0.13 -11.26
N ILE A 62 4.37 1.01 -10.44
CA ILE A 62 5.06 0.65 -9.19
C ILE A 62 4.07 -0.03 -8.24
N ALA A 63 2.89 0.57 -8.00
CA ALA A 63 1.86 -0.01 -7.15
C ALA A 63 1.50 -1.43 -7.60
N ALA A 64 1.22 -1.63 -8.89
CA ALA A 64 0.94 -2.96 -9.44
C ALA A 64 2.10 -3.96 -9.23
N ARG A 65 3.35 -3.53 -9.43
CA ARG A 65 4.52 -4.40 -9.19
C ARG A 65 4.71 -4.74 -7.72
N LEU A 66 4.40 -3.82 -6.82
CA LEU A 66 4.43 -4.06 -5.38
C LEU A 66 3.34 -5.07 -5.00
N THR A 67 2.11 -4.92 -5.49
CA THR A 67 1.02 -5.88 -5.29
C THR A 67 1.42 -7.29 -5.73
N SER A 68 1.93 -7.44 -6.96
CA SER A 68 2.35 -8.75 -7.47
C SER A 68 3.52 -9.37 -6.68
N SER A 69 4.31 -8.55 -5.98
CA SER A 69 5.48 -8.99 -5.21
C SER A 69 5.20 -9.13 -3.71
N ALA A 70 4.03 -8.69 -3.24
CA ALA A 70 3.63 -8.80 -1.86
C ALA A 70 3.34 -10.26 -1.52
N ASN A 71 3.72 -10.65 -0.30
CA ASN A 71 3.26 -11.92 0.25
C ASN A 71 1.78 -11.79 0.65
N PRO A 72 1.03 -12.90 0.71
CA PRO A 72 -0.29 -12.90 1.31
C PRO A 72 -0.27 -12.25 2.71
N GLY A 73 -1.27 -11.42 3.02
CA GLY A 73 -1.40 -10.74 4.30
C GLY A 73 -0.45 -9.54 4.46
N THR A 74 0.03 -8.96 3.36
CA THR A 74 1.02 -7.88 3.44
C THR A 74 0.73 -6.69 2.54
N ILE A 75 1.04 -5.52 3.09
CA ILE A 75 1.02 -4.23 2.41
C ILE A 75 2.47 -3.80 2.15
N LEU A 76 2.83 -3.63 0.88
CA LEU A 76 4.10 -3.05 0.47
C LEU A 76 3.90 -1.61 -0.01
N VAL A 77 4.75 -0.70 0.46
CA VAL A 77 4.79 0.70 0.04
C VAL A 77 6.12 1.01 -0.66
N ASP A 78 6.10 1.93 -1.62
CA ASP A 78 7.31 2.42 -2.27
C ASP A 78 8.10 3.40 -1.38
N THR A 79 9.30 3.79 -1.83
CA THR A 79 10.17 4.68 -1.05
C THR A 79 9.54 6.05 -0.84
N VAL A 80 8.86 6.60 -1.85
CA VAL A 80 8.25 7.94 -1.76
C VAL A 80 7.17 7.92 -0.69
N MET A 81 6.27 6.94 -0.72
CA MET A 81 5.24 6.80 0.30
C MET A 81 5.83 6.51 1.70
N THR A 82 6.93 5.76 1.78
CA THR A 82 7.66 5.58 3.05
C THR A 82 8.12 6.91 3.62
N ASP A 83 8.65 7.79 2.79
CA ASP A 83 9.19 9.09 3.21
C ASP A 83 8.10 10.06 3.69
N GLU A 84 6.90 9.98 3.12
CA GLU A 84 5.73 10.71 3.60
C GLU A 84 5.28 10.18 4.96
N LEU A 85 5.10 8.86 5.09
CA LEU A 85 4.49 8.24 6.27
C LEU A 85 5.42 8.12 7.49
N ARG A 86 6.76 8.15 7.31
CA ARG A 86 7.72 7.82 8.39
C ARG A 86 7.68 8.74 9.61
N HIS A 87 7.08 9.92 9.49
CA HIS A 87 6.99 10.89 10.60
C HIS A 87 5.72 10.72 11.43
N ASP A 88 4.74 9.99 10.90
CA ASP A 88 3.53 9.67 11.64
C ASP A 88 3.78 8.43 12.51
N SER A 89 3.59 8.61 13.82
CA SER A 89 3.75 7.55 14.80
C SER A 89 2.71 6.44 14.69
N GLU A 90 1.61 6.63 13.98
CA GLU A 90 0.62 5.58 13.72
C GLU A 90 1.17 4.47 12.82
N PHE A 91 2.08 4.79 11.90
CA PHE A 91 2.56 3.83 10.92
C PHE A 91 3.88 3.18 11.33
N TYR A 92 3.94 1.85 11.22
CA TYR A 92 5.18 1.09 11.36
C TYR A 92 5.67 0.61 9.99
N LEU A 93 6.80 1.15 9.56
CA LEU A 93 7.43 0.84 8.27
C LEU A 93 8.66 -0.03 8.47
N LYS A 94 8.67 -1.22 7.88
CA LYS A 94 9.82 -2.15 7.94
C LYS A 94 10.42 -2.38 6.56
N SER A 95 11.69 -2.04 6.38
CA SER A 95 12.38 -2.30 5.11
C SER A 95 12.38 -3.78 4.75
N VAL A 96 12.14 -4.08 3.48
CA VAL A 96 12.23 -5.44 2.91
C VAL A 96 13.32 -5.52 1.84
N ARG A 97 13.62 -6.73 1.37
CA ARG A 97 14.63 -6.94 0.33
C ARG A 97 14.26 -6.15 -0.93
N SER A 98 15.24 -5.49 -1.54
CA SER A 98 15.02 -4.78 -2.80
C SER A 98 14.54 -5.73 -3.90
N LEU A 99 13.54 -5.29 -4.66
CA LEU A 99 12.92 -6.04 -5.74
C LEU A 99 13.46 -5.58 -7.09
N ARG A 100 13.66 -6.54 -7.99
CA ARG A 100 13.88 -6.28 -9.42
C ARG A 100 12.62 -6.69 -10.15
N VAL A 101 11.95 -5.73 -10.78
CA VAL A 101 10.69 -5.97 -11.47
C VAL A 101 10.76 -5.36 -12.86
N LYS A 102 9.88 -5.80 -13.78
CA LYS A 102 9.84 -5.25 -15.13
C LYS A 102 9.68 -3.73 -15.10
N GLY A 103 10.60 -3.01 -15.74
CA GLY A 103 10.63 -1.55 -15.79
C GLY A 103 11.38 -0.87 -14.64
N PHE A 104 11.80 -1.60 -13.60
CA PHE A 104 12.49 -1.03 -12.44
C PHE A 104 13.62 -1.93 -11.95
N HIS A 105 14.87 -1.46 -12.08
CA HIS A 105 16.06 -2.24 -11.71
C HIS A 105 16.25 -2.40 -10.20
N LYS A 106 15.64 -1.53 -9.37
CA LYS A 106 15.79 -1.58 -7.91
C LYS A 106 14.65 -0.83 -7.20
N LEU A 107 13.56 -1.52 -6.91
CA LEU A 107 12.57 -1.02 -5.95
C LEU A 107 13.02 -1.36 -4.53
N LYS A 108 12.88 -0.44 -3.59
CA LYS A 108 13.22 -0.63 -2.17
C LYS A 108 11.95 -0.50 -1.31
N PRO A 109 11.06 -1.50 -1.31
CA PRO A 109 9.82 -1.35 -0.59
C PRO A 109 10.01 -1.42 0.92
N HIS A 110 9.00 -0.91 1.62
CA HIS A 110 8.79 -1.15 3.03
C HIS A 110 7.47 -1.89 3.22
N ARG A 111 7.40 -2.74 4.23
CA ARG A 111 6.14 -3.29 4.70
C ARG A 111 5.49 -2.30 5.65
N LEU A 112 4.25 -1.94 5.37
CA LEU A 112 3.41 -1.09 6.21
C LEU A 112 2.62 -1.95 7.20
N LYS A 113 2.51 -1.48 8.45
CA LYS A 113 1.63 -2.00 9.49
C LYS A 113 1.17 -0.85 10.40
N ARG A 114 0.07 -1.05 11.14
CA ARG A 114 -0.25 -0.20 12.30
C ARG A 114 0.84 -0.32 13.37
N ASN A 115 1.17 0.79 14.00
CA ASN A 115 2.05 0.81 15.15
C ASN A 115 1.25 0.48 16.41
N LYS A 116 1.48 -0.71 16.97
CA LYS A 116 0.77 -1.21 18.17
C LYS A 116 0.98 -0.35 19.43
N ARG A 117 1.95 0.57 19.43
CA ARG A 117 2.24 1.45 20.58
C ARG A 117 1.31 2.66 20.68
N THR A 118 0.68 3.06 19.58
CA THR A 118 -0.12 4.29 19.54
C THR A 118 -1.50 4.08 20.16
N GLY A 119 -2.05 2.85 20.09
CA GLY A 119 -3.32 2.49 20.71
C GLY A 119 -3.32 2.36 22.24
N GLN A 120 -2.15 2.38 22.90
CA GLN A 120 -2.05 2.28 24.37
C GLN A 120 -2.05 3.65 25.09
N ARG A 121 -2.09 4.76 24.35
CA ARG A 121 -2.02 6.13 24.93
C ARG A 121 -3.38 6.82 25.09
N SER A 122 -4.46 6.18 24.67
CA SER A 122 -5.82 6.77 24.66
C SER A 122 -6.70 6.31 25.84
N GLU A 123 -6.15 5.55 26.78
CA GLU A 123 -6.82 5.05 28.00
C GLU A 123 -6.12 5.54 29.28
N GLU A 124 -5.81 6.83 29.39
CA GLU A 124 -5.42 7.51 30.66
C GLU A 124 -6.13 8.85 30.81
#